data_AF-A0A2I0LER1-F1
#
_entry.id   AF-A0A2I0LER1-F1
#
_cell.length_a   1.000
_cell.length_b   1.000
_cell.length_c   1.000
_cell.angle_alpha   90.00
_cell.angle_beta   90.00
_cell.angle_gamma   90.00
#
_symmetry.space_group_name_H-M   'P 1'
#
loop_
_entity.id
_entity.type
_entity.pdbx_description
1 polymer ?
#
loop_
_entity_poly.entity_id
_entity_poly.type
_entity_poly.pdbx_seq_one_letter_code
_entity_poly.pdbx_strand_id
1 'polypeptide(L)'
;VPPPHLSPFVDNEAEGYVPDYAETIKRLQAAARNELLPMPGVGKEDLEDPQHLVAEGIIDRTEANEAAQKKRKMLTLEKQYHDELKMELVGAQYSGAAAHQEKETVAEDAEARDQLSAPDVKQVVEDIDTLSKVVMSRKKRRLYEAMKMGKERKKAGVDLLKERKTKIEAGEKSGKK
;
A
#
# COMPACT_ATOMS: atom_id res chain seq x y z
N VAL A 1 25.11 -71.46 -8.09
CA VAL A 1 23.85 -71.08 -8.76
C VAL A 1 23.29 -69.89 -8.01
N PRO A 2 23.10 -68.72 -8.64
CA PRO A 2 22.53 -67.54 -7.96
C PRO A 2 21.02 -67.74 -7.69
N PRO A 3 20.47 -67.10 -6.65
CA PRO A 3 19.04 -67.20 -6.33
C PRO A 3 18.17 -66.53 -7.41
N PRO A 4 16.95 -67.05 -7.66
CA PRO A 4 16.01 -66.45 -8.60
C PRO A 4 15.58 -65.07 -8.12
N HIS A 5 15.71 -64.05 -8.96
CA HIS A 5 15.14 -62.73 -8.71
C HIS A 5 13.80 -62.58 -9.45
N LEU A 6 12.82 -61.93 -8.82
CA LEU A 6 11.57 -61.57 -9.48
C LEU A 6 11.83 -60.50 -10.56
N SER A 7 11.01 -60.51 -11.62
CA SER A 7 11.09 -59.48 -12.66
C SER A 7 10.67 -58.12 -12.07
N PRO A 8 11.36 -57.02 -12.41
CA PRO A 8 11.05 -55.69 -11.88
C PRO A 8 9.70 -55.13 -12.34
N PHE A 9 9.02 -55.80 -13.28
CA PHE A 9 7.70 -55.43 -13.79
C PHE A 9 6.56 -56.20 -13.12
N VAL A 10 6.88 -57.00 -12.11
CA VAL A 10 5.93 -57.85 -11.39
C VAL A 10 5.46 -57.13 -10.14
N ASP A 11 4.15 -57.17 -9.89
CA ASP A 11 3.54 -56.56 -8.73
C ASP A 11 3.91 -57.34 -7.46
N ASN A 12 4.85 -56.80 -6.69
CA ASN A 12 5.38 -57.40 -5.46
C ASN A 12 4.29 -57.73 -4.41
N GLU A 13 3.16 -57.03 -4.44
CA GLU A 13 2.01 -57.27 -3.55
C GLU A 13 1.20 -58.51 -3.93
N ALA A 14 1.18 -58.87 -5.22
CA ALA A 14 0.48 -60.06 -5.72
C ALA A 14 1.30 -61.34 -5.52
N GLU A 15 2.63 -61.26 -5.60
CA GLU A 15 3.52 -62.40 -5.39
C GLU A 15 3.97 -62.56 -3.92
N GLY A 16 3.52 -61.68 -3.04
CA GLY A 16 3.72 -61.78 -1.60
C GLY A 16 5.16 -61.58 -1.12
N TYR A 17 6.06 -61.13 -1.99
CA TYR A 17 7.44 -60.81 -1.64
C TYR A 17 7.65 -59.29 -1.65
N VAL A 18 7.37 -58.66 -0.51
CA VAL A 18 7.67 -57.25 -0.26
C VAL A 18 8.99 -57.18 0.52
N PRO A 19 10.05 -56.59 -0.04
CA PRO A 19 11.31 -56.45 0.71
C PRO A 19 11.16 -55.54 1.93
N ASP A 20 11.84 -55.88 3.04
CA ASP A 20 11.75 -55.18 4.33
C ASP A 20 11.98 -53.65 4.24
N TYR A 21 12.85 -53.20 3.33
CA TYR A 21 13.10 -51.77 3.12
C TYR A 21 11.87 -51.05 2.56
N ALA A 22 11.07 -51.70 1.72
CA ALA A 22 9.85 -51.10 1.17
C ALA A 22 8.79 -50.91 2.26
N GLU A 23 8.69 -51.86 3.19
CA GLU A 23 7.80 -51.73 4.35
C GLU A 23 8.22 -50.58 5.27
N THR A 24 9.51 -50.46 5.55
CA THR A 24 10.02 -49.38 6.41
C THR A 24 9.80 -48.01 5.79
N ILE A 25 9.98 -47.86 4.47
CA ILE A 25 9.67 -46.63 3.73
C ILE A 25 8.18 -46.31 3.80
N LYS A 26 7.29 -47.29 3.56
CA LYS A 26 5.83 -47.09 3.67
C LYS A 26 5.42 -46.63 5.07
N ARG A 27 5.99 -47.23 6.13
CA ARG A 27 5.75 -46.83 7.53
C ARG A 27 6.26 -45.42 7.83
N LEU A 28 7.44 -45.06 7.35
CA LEU A 28 8.02 -43.72 7.51
C LEU A 28 7.18 -42.65 6.79
N GLN A 29 6.73 -42.92 5.57
CA GLN A 29 5.84 -42.02 4.83
C GLN A 29 4.49 -41.84 5.54
N ALA A 30 3.93 -42.92 6.10
CA ALA A 30 2.70 -42.85 6.88
C ALA A 30 2.87 -42.06 8.18
N ALA A 31 4.00 -42.23 8.88
CA ALA A 31 4.33 -41.48 10.09
C ALA A 31 4.52 -39.98 9.79
N ALA A 32 5.28 -39.65 8.73
CA ALA A 32 5.47 -38.27 8.29
C ALA A 32 4.14 -37.60 7.90
N ARG A 33 3.22 -38.34 7.27
CA ARG A 33 1.87 -37.84 6.96
C ARG A 33 1.00 -37.61 8.20
N ASN A 34 1.15 -38.42 9.26
CA ASN A 34 0.39 -38.26 10.50
C ASN A 34 0.92 -37.13 11.39
N GLU A 35 2.23 -36.85 11.34
CA GLU A 35 2.86 -35.75 12.09
C GLU A 35 2.55 -34.38 11.48
N LEU A 36 2.35 -34.33 10.16
CA LEU A 36 1.85 -33.14 9.48
C LEU A 36 0.34 -33.02 9.71
N LEU A 37 -0.05 -32.04 10.54
CA LEU A 37 -1.45 -31.64 10.61
C LEU A 37 -1.93 -31.28 9.20
N PRO A 38 -3.08 -31.81 8.74
CA PRO A 38 -3.64 -31.38 7.47
C PRO A 38 -3.84 -29.87 7.53
N MET A 39 -3.28 -29.15 6.55
CA MET A 39 -3.42 -27.70 6.48
C MET A 39 -4.92 -27.36 6.45
N PRO A 40 -5.39 -26.42 7.29
CA PRO A 40 -6.80 -26.03 7.29
C PRO A 40 -7.19 -25.53 5.89
N GLY A 41 -8.13 -26.23 5.24
CA GLY A 41 -8.63 -25.88 3.91
C GLY A 41 -8.12 -26.72 2.75
N VAL A 42 -7.16 -27.64 2.96
CA VAL A 42 -6.71 -28.59 1.93
C VAL A 42 -7.35 -29.95 2.21
N GLY A 43 -8.25 -30.38 1.33
CA GLY A 43 -8.87 -31.71 1.42
C GLY A 43 -7.82 -32.80 1.19
N LYS A 44 -8.05 -34.01 1.71
CA LYS A 44 -7.20 -35.17 1.39
C LYS A 44 -7.20 -35.50 -0.11
N GLU A 45 -8.25 -35.06 -0.80
CA GLU A 45 -8.52 -35.24 -2.24
C GLU A 45 -7.56 -34.42 -3.12
N ASP A 46 -7.14 -33.22 -2.69
CA ASP A 46 -6.25 -32.34 -3.49
C ASP A 46 -4.79 -32.84 -3.52
N LEU A 47 -4.40 -33.70 -2.57
CA LEU A 47 -3.08 -34.34 -2.55
C LEU A 47 -3.01 -35.58 -3.47
N GLU A 48 -4.16 -36.13 -3.87
CA GLU A 48 -4.25 -37.33 -4.69
C GLU A 48 -4.15 -37.00 -6.19
N ASP A 49 -4.48 -35.77 -6.59
CA ASP A 49 -4.39 -35.31 -7.98
C ASP A 49 -3.43 -34.09 -8.13
N PRO A 50 -2.15 -34.30 -8.51
CA PRO A 50 -1.16 -33.23 -8.64
C PRO A 50 -1.51 -32.19 -9.71
N GLN A 51 -2.49 -32.48 -10.57
CA GLN A 51 -2.97 -31.55 -11.60
C GLN A 51 -3.89 -30.46 -11.03
N HIS A 52 -4.65 -30.74 -9.97
CA HIS A 52 -5.56 -29.76 -9.37
C HIS A 52 -4.79 -28.63 -8.68
N LEU A 53 -3.69 -28.96 -8.00
CA LEU A 53 -2.82 -27.99 -7.32
C LEU A 53 -2.20 -26.97 -8.31
N VAL A 54 -1.87 -27.42 -9.52
CA VAL A 54 -1.32 -26.55 -10.57
C VAL A 54 -2.40 -25.62 -11.14
N ALA A 55 -3.64 -26.13 -11.28
CA ALA A 55 -4.76 -25.33 -11.77
C ALA A 55 -5.12 -24.19 -10.81
N GLU A 56 -5.15 -24.46 -9.49
CA GLU A 56 -5.44 -23.44 -8.48
C GLU A 56 -4.39 -22.33 -8.44
N GLY A 57 -3.10 -22.67 -8.52
CA GLY A 57 -2.02 -21.68 -8.61
C GLY A 57 -2.05 -20.82 -9.88
N ILE A 58 -2.60 -21.34 -10.99
CA ILE A 58 -2.81 -20.55 -12.21
C ILE A 58 -3.98 -19.58 -12.04
N ILE A 59 -5.08 -20.02 -11.41
CA ILE A 59 -6.26 -19.19 -11.13
C ILE A 59 -5.89 -18.00 -10.24
N ASP A 60 -5.18 -18.25 -9.14
CA ASP A 60 -4.71 -17.20 -8.22
C ASP A 60 -3.85 -16.15 -8.91
N ARG A 61 -2.95 -16.59 -9.82
CA ARG A 61 -2.09 -15.70 -10.59
C ARG A 61 -2.89 -14.83 -11.55
N THR A 62 -3.92 -15.38 -12.19
CA THR A 62 -4.78 -14.62 -13.11
C THR A 62 -5.62 -13.60 -12.36
N GLU A 63 -6.23 -13.98 -11.23
CA GLU A 63 -7.03 -13.09 -10.40
C GLU A 63 -6.18 -11.93 -9.84
N ALA A 64 -4.96 -12.22 -9.36
CA ALA A 64 -4.04 -11.20 -8.87
C ALA A 64 -3.67 -10.19 -9.97
N ASN A 65 -3.45 -10.66 -11.20
CA ASN A 65 -3.16 -9.78 -12.34
C ASN A 65 -4.35 -8.92 -12.73
N GLU A 66 -5.56 -9.47 -12.74
CA GLU A 66 -6.78 -8.72 -13.00
C GLU A 66 -7.02 -7.64 -11.92
N ALA A 67 -6.83 -7.99 -10.66
CA ALA A 67 -6.93 -7.04 -9.56
C ALA A 67 -5.89 -5.91 -9.69
N ALA A 68 -4.66 -6.22 -10.10
CA ALA A 68 -3.64 -5.22 -10.37
C ALA A 68 -4.01 -4.30 -11.54
N GLN A 69 -4.57 -4.84 -12.62
CA GLN A 69 -5.05 -4.05 -13.76
C GLN A 69 -6.22 -3.14 -13.37
N LYS A 70 -7.21 -3.66 -12.62
CA LYS A 70 -8.34 -2.87 -12.11
C LYS A 70 -7.84 -1.73 -11.22
N LYS A 71 -6.88 -1.99 -10.32
CA LYS A 71 -6.26 -0.96 -9.48
C LYS A 71 -5.57 0.12 -10.32
N ARG A 72 -4.83 -0.25 -11.37
CA ARG A 72 -4.21 0.73 -12.29
C ARG A 72 -5.25 1.61 -12.97
N LYS A 73 -6.35 1.02 -13.47
CA LYS A 73 -7.46 1.75 -14.10
C LYS A 73 -8.14 2.71 -13.12
N MET A 74 -8.38 2.26 -11.88
CA MET A 74 -8.95 3.12 -10.83
C MET A 74 -8.04 4.31 -10.52
N LEU A 75 -6.74 4.08 -10.36
CA LEU A 75 -5.76 5.14 -10.11
C LEU A 75 -5.68 6.16 -11.26
N THR A 76 -5.83 5.73 -12.51
CA THR A 76 -5.87 6.67 -13.65
C THR A 76 -7.13 7.52 -13.64
N LEU A 77 -8.29 6.93 -13.33
CA LEU A 77 -9.57 7.66 -13.24
C LEU A 77 -9.56 8.67 -12.09
N GLU A 78 -9.02 8.29 -10.93
CA GLU A 78 -8.87 9.18 -9.77
C GLU A 78 -8.01 10.40 -10.09
N LYS A 79 -6.90 10.21 -10.81
CA LYS A 79 -6.05 11.32 -11.27
C LYS A 79 -6.78 12.26 -12.21
N GLN A 80 -7.49 11.70 -13.20
CA GLN A 80 -8.28 12.48 -14.16
C GLN A 80 -9.33 13.33 -13.42
N TYR A 81 -10.06 12.71 -12.49
CA TYR A 81 -11.05 13.41 -11.68
C TYR A 81 -10.45 14.57 -10.87
N HIS A 82 -9.28 14.37 -10.26
CA HIS A 82 -8.60 15.44 -9.55
C HIS A 82 -8.11 16.56 -10.45
N ASP A 83 -7.70 16.24 -11.68
CA ASP A 83 -7.25 17.24 -12.63
C ASP A 83 -8.44 18.05 -13.18
N GLU A 84 -9.58 17.41 -13.43
CA GLU A 84 -10.84 18.09 -13.78
C GLU A 84 -11.29 19.06 -12.67
N LEU A 85 -11.29 18.63 -11.41
CA LEU A 85 -11.62 19.51 -10.28
C LEU A 85 -10.70 20.73 -10.17
N LYS A 86 -9.40 20.57 -10.47
CA LYS A 86 -8.47 21.70 -10.49
C LYS A 86 -8.82 22.68 -11.61
N MET A 87 -9.18 22.18 -12.79
CA MET A 87 -9.56 23.02 -13.93
C MET A 87 -10.85 23.80 -13.64
N GLU A 88 -11.82 23.17 -12.99
CA GLU A 88 -13.06 23.82 -12.54
C GLU A 88 -12.78 24.91 -11.51
N LEU A 89 -11.94 24.63 -10.51
CA LEU A 89 -11.57 25.60 -9.47
C LEU A 89 -10.83 26.82 -10.05
N VAL A 90 -9.96 26.60 -11.04
CA VAL A 90 -9.24 27.67 -11.76
C VAL A 90 -10.19 28.47 -12.66
N GLY A 91 -11.43 28.02 -12.86
CA GLY A 91 -12.43 28.73 -13.67
C GLY A 91 -12.17 28.64 -15.17
N ALA A 92 -11.36 27.67 -15.61
CA ALA A 92 -11.21 27.40 -17.03
C ALA A 92 -12.54 26.83 -17.53
N GLN A 93 -13.26 27.62 -18.33
CA GLN A 93 -14.56 27.24 -18.88
C GLN A 93 -14.45 25.87 -19.57
N TYR A 94 -15.34 24.95 -19.19
CA TYR A 94 -15.59 23.69 -19.90
C TYR A 94 -16.19 24.04 -21.28
N SER A 95 -15.34 24.48 -22.23
CA SER A 95 -15.74 24.83 -23.59
C SER A 95 -15.98 23.57 -24.44
N GLY A 96 -16.82 22.66 -23.93
CA GLY A 96 -17.30 21.48 -24.65
C GLY A 96 -18.51 21.75 -25.56
N ALA A 97 -19.04 22.98 -25.61
CA ALA A 97 -20.24 23.31 -26.36
C ALA A 97 -20.16 24.58 -27.22
N ALA A 98 -18.97 25.13 -27.47
CA ALA A 98 -18.82 26.38 -28.25
C ALA A 98 -17.62 26.39 -29.20
N ALA A 99 -17.27 25.25 -29.80
CA ALA A 99 -16.36 25.20 -30.95
C ALA A 99 -17.15 25.13 -32.27
N HIS A 100 -18.15 25.98 -32.42
CA HIS A 100 -18.64 26.41 -33.72
C HIS A 100 -19.11 27.86 -33.61
N GLN A 101 -18.51 28.70 -34.44
CA GLN A 101 -18.84 30.09 -34.76
C GLN A 101 -18.18 31.17 -33.90
N GLU A 102 -17.16 31.74 -34.53
CA GLU A 102 -16.73 33.12 -34.44
C GLU A 102 -17.92 34.11 -34.39
N LYS A 103 -17.91 35.07 -33.45
CA LYS A 103 -17.94 36.53 -33.70
C LYS A 103 -18.24 37.33 -32.42
N GLU A 104 -17.33 38.25 -32.15
CA GLU A 104 -17.46 39.61 -31.59
C GLU A 104 -18.65 39.98 -30.68
N THR A 105 -18.33 40.54 -29.50
CA THR A 105 -18.66 41.91 -28.98
C THR A 105 -18.81 41.88 -27.44
N VAL A 106 -17.90 42.53 -26.70
CA VAL A 106 -17.99 43.88 -26.09
C VAL A 106 -18.78 43.95 -24.77
N ALA A 107 -18.09 44.50 -23.77
CA ALA A 107 -18.51 45.28 -22.59
C ALA A 107 -19.03 44.58 -21.32
N GLU A 108 -18.21 44.74 -20.28
CA GLU A 108 -18.56 45.28 -18.94
C GLU A 108 -19.91 44.87 -18.33
N ASP A 109 -19.87 43.95 -17.36
CA ASP A 109 -20.30 44.21 -15.97
C ASP A 109 -20.34 42.89 -15.18
N ALA A 110 -19.33 42.66 -14.34
CA ALA A 110 -19.42 41.71 -13.22
C ALA A 110 -18.36 42.01 -12.13
N GLU A 111 -18.09 43.29 -11.86
CA GLU A 111 -17.46 43.78 -10.63
C GLU A 111 -18.46 43.62 -9.46
N ALA A 112 -18.86 42.39 -9.11
CA ALA A 112 -19.83 42.17 -8.03
C ALA A 112 -19.85 40.74 -7.45
N ARG A 113 -18.75 39.97 -7.49
CA ARG A 113 -18.63 38.70 -6.74
C ARG A 113 -17.24 38.44 -6.17
N ASP A 114 -16.57 39.49 -5.68
CA ASP A 114 -15.34 39.36 -4.89
C ASP A 114 -15.64 39.15 -3.38
N GLN A 115 -16.50 38.19 -3.05
CA GLN A 115 -16.84 37.82 -1.66
C GLN A 115 -16.78 36.32 -1.36
N LEU A 116 -16.24 35.51 -2.27
CA LEU A 116 -15.70 34.21 -1.87
C LEU A 116 -14.31 34.47 -1.30
N SER A 117 -14.30 34.95 -0.04
CA SER A 117 -13.11 35.10 0.78
C SER A 117 -12.27 33.83 0.60
N ALA A 118 -11.15 33.97 -0.11
CA ALA A 118 -10.19 32.90 -0.28
C ALA A 118 -9.94 32.31 1.11
N PRO A 119 -10.13 30.99 1.31
CA PRO A 119 -9.98 30.41 2.63
C PRO A 119 -8.59 30.78 3.13
N ASP A 120 -8.53 31.40 4.31
CA ASP A 120 -7.27 31.82 4.92
C ASP A 120 -6.33 30.61 4.88
N VAL A 121 -5.22 30.73 4.15
CA VAL A 121 -4.30 29.61 3.89
C VAL A 121 -3.87 28.95 5.20
N LYS A 122 -3.88 29.70 6.30
CA LYS A 122 -3.65 29.20 7.66
C LYS A 122 -4.75 28.26 8.15
N GLN A 123 -6.02 28.60 7.94
CA GLN A 123 -7.16 27.74 8.27
C GLN A 123 -7.11 26.43 7.48
N VAL A 124 -6.78 26.49 6.18
CA VAL A 124 -6.64 25.27 5.35
C VAL A 124 -5.55 24.34 5.89
N VAL A 125 -4.41 24.88 6.31
CA VAL A 125 -3.32 24.09 6.88
C VAL A 125 -3.69 23.49 8.24
N GLU A 126 -4.38 24.25 9.08
CA GLU A 126 -4.89 23.77 10.37
C GLU A 126 -5.95 22.67 10.20
N ASP A 127 -6.83 22.80 9.21
CA ASP A 127 -7.87 21.83 8.88
C ASP A 127 -7.27 20.51 8.35
N ILE A 128 -6.25 20.57 7.50
CA ILE A 128 -5.53 19.38 7.04
C ILE A 128 -4.85 18.66 8.22
N ASP A 129 -4.19 19.42 9.10
CA ASP A 129 -3.52 18.89 10.29
C ASP A 129 -4.52 18.23 11.26
N THR A 130 -5.72 18.81 11.42
CA THR A 130 -6.76 18.27 12.29
C THR A 130 -7.40 17.02 11.68
N LEU A 131 -7.73 17.03 10.39
CA LEU A 131 -8.24 15.87 9.65
C LEU A 131 -7.27 14.68 9.76
N SER A 132 -5.96 14.91 9.62
CA SER A 132 -4.95 13.86 9.76
C SER A 132 -4.97 13.18 11.14
N LYS A 133 -5.27 13.94 12.20
CA LYS A 133 -5.34 13.42 13.59
C LYS A 133 -6.64 12.67 13.87
N VAL A 134 -7.72 13.02 13.17
CA VAL A 134 -9.03 12.36 13.34
C VAL A 134 -8.97 10.90 12.90
N VAL A 135 -8.27 10.62 11.80
CA VAL A 135 -8.06 9.25 11.27
C VAL A 135 -7.21 8.38 12.22
N MET A 136 -6.37 8.99 13.05
CA MET A 136 -5.50 8.28 13.99
C MET A 136 -6.24 7.78 15.23
N SER A 137 -5.88 6.59 15.72
CA SER A 137 -6.41 6.05 16.98
C SER A 137 -6.02 6.93 18.17
N ARG A 138 -6.84 6.93 19.24
CA ARG A 138 -6.65 7.80 20.43
C ARG A 138 -5.25 7.70 21.04
N LYS A 139 -4.69 6.48 21.12
CA LYS A 139 -3.35 6.24 21.66
C LYS A 139 -2.26 6.85 20.76
N LYS A 140 -2.37 6.68 19.43
CA LYS A 140 -1.43 7.24 18.45
C LYS A 140 -1.47 8.76 18.41
N ARG A 141 -2.67 9.36 18.56
CA ARG A 141 -2.85 10.81 18.62
C ARG A 141 -2.11 11.45 19.80
N ARG A 142 -2.27 10.88 21.00
CA ARG A 142 -1.55 11.34 22.21
C ARG A 142 -0.04 11.25 22.06
N LEU A 143 0.46 10.16 21.47
CA LEU A 143 1.90 10.00 21.19
C LEU A 143 2.39 11.06 20.20
N TYR A 144 1.64 11.28 19.11
CA TYR A 144 1.98 12.27 18.10
C TYR A 144 2.04 13.69 18.68
N GLU A 145 1.08 14.08 19.52
CA GLU A 145 1.08 15.36 20.22
C GLU A 145 2.29 15.51 21.15
N ALA A 146 2.63 14.47 21.91
CA ALA A 146 3.82 14.48 22.75
C ALA A 146 5.11 14.66 21.94
N MET A 147 5.21 14.00 20.78
CA MET A 147 6.34 14.17 19.86
C MET A 147 6.40 15.58 19.27
N LYS A 148 5.26 16.18 18.89
CA LYS A 148 5.19 17.55 18.36
C LYS A 148 5.68 18.55 19.40
N MET A 149 5.18 18.46 20.64
CA MET A 149 5.66 19.28 21.76
C MET A 149 7.16 19.10 22.02
N GLY A 150 7.67 17.87 21.95
CA GLY A 150 9.10 17.59 22.09
C GLY A 150 9.95 18.27 21.01
N LYS A 151 9.50 18.27 19.76
CA LYS A 151 10.17 18.97 18.66
C LYS A 151 10.14 20.49 18.86
N GLU A 152 9.02 21.05 19.28
CA GLU A 152 8.87 22.49 19.55
C GLU A 152 9.80 22.96 20.68
N ARG A 153 9.89 22.22 21.79
CA ARG A 153 10.83 22.51 22.88
C ARG A 153 12.28 22.53 22.42
N LYS A 154 12.66 21.55 21.58
CA LYS A 154 14.02 21.50 21.00
C LYS A 154 14.29 22.69 20.10
N LYS A 155 13.32 23.06 19.24
CA LYS A 155 13.43 24.25 18.38
C LYS A 155 13.61 25.52 19.21
N ALA A 156 12.75 25.74 20.22
CA ALA A 156 12.85 26.89 21.10
C ALA A 156 14.20 26.99 21.82
N GLY A 157 14.73 25.85 22.29
CA GLY A 157 16.08 25.80 22.89
C GLY A 157 17.18 26.21 21.91
N VAL A 158 17.11 25.74 20.66
CA VAL A 158 18.05 26.13 19.60
C VAL A 158 17.94 27.61 19.26
N ASP A 159 16.72 28.14 19.16
CA ASP A 159 16.49 29.54 18.81
C ASP A 159 17.00 30.47 19.91
N LEU A 160 16.81 30.11 21.18
CA LEU A 160 17.40 30.82 22.32
C LEU A 160 18.93 30.82 22.29
N LEU A 161 19.56 29.72 21.89
CA LEU A 161 21.02 29.66 21.72
C LEU A 161 21.50 30.54 20.57
N LYS A 162 20.76 30.58 19.45
CA LYS A 162 21.07 31.50 18.34
C LYS A 162 20.99 32.95 18.78
N GLU A 163 19.94 33.33 19.52
CA GLU A 163 19.80 34.69 20.06
C GLU A 163 20.92 35.06 21.03
N ARG A 164 21.36 34.12 21.88
CA ARG A 164 22.52 34.36 22.76
C ARG A 164 23.80 34.55 21.96
N LYS A 165 24.02 33.71 20.94
CA LYS A 165 25.18 33.80 20.06
C LYS A 165 25.21 35.15 19.33
N THR A 166 24.10 35.58 18.72
CA THR A 166 24.04 36.86 18.01
C THR A 166 24.31 38.05 18.94
N LYS A 167 23.82 38.01 20.19
CA LYS A 167 24.12 39.04 21.21
C LYS A 167 25.60 39.09 21.58
N ILE A 168 26.25 37.94 21.76
CA ILE A 168 27.69 37.86 22.05
C ILE A 168 28.50 38.41 20.87
N GLU A 169 28.20 37.96 19.65
CA GLU A 169 28.87 38.45 18.44
C GLU A 169 28.70 39.96 18.24
N ALA A 170 27.53 40.52 18.58
CA ALA A 170 27.30 41.96 18.55
C ALA A 170 28.14 42.70 19.60
N GLY A 171 28.27 42.14 20.81
CA GLY A 171 29.11 42.70 21.88
C GLY A 171 30.62 42.62 21.59
N GLU A 172 31.10 41.53 20.98
CA GLU A 172 32.50 41.42 20.56
C GLU A 172 32.87 42.42 19.45
N LYS A 173 31.93 42.71 18.56
CA LYS A 173 32.11 43.72 17.49
C LYS A 173 32.14 45.15 18.03
N SER A 174 31.45 45.46 19.13
CA SER A 174 31.48 46.79 19.74
C SER A 174 32.70 46.99 20.65
N GLY A 175 33.22 45.94 21.28
CA GLY A 175 34.41 46.01 22.15
C GLY A 175 35.77 46.01 21.43
N LYS A 176 35.80 45.78 20.11
CA LYS A 176 37.01 45.81 19.25
C LYS A 176 37.20 47.13 18.49
N LYS A 177 36.39 48.15 18.77
CA LYS A 177 36.52 49.50 18.22
C LYS A 177 37.17 50.46 19.21
#